data_AF-A0A9J7N7E1-F1
#
_entry.id   AF-A0A9J7N7E1-F1
#
_cell.length_a   1.000
_cell.length_b   1.000
_cell.length_c   1.000
_cell.angle_alpha   90.00
_cell.angle_beta   90.00
_cell.angle_gamma   90.00
#
_symmetry.space_group_name_H-M   'P 1'
#
loop_
_entity.id
_entity.type
_entity.pdbx_description
1 polymer ?
#
loop_
_entity_poly.entity_id
_entity_poly.type
_entity_poly.pdbx_seq_one_letter_code
_entity_poly.pdbx_strand_id
1 'polypeptide(L)'
;MRSRLSAKIMAEIEEIRRPEDELDDDDDIDDEDIEDESLFERLVGLSEMFPDSMRSGVSGVTSLSVSGTKWLYQFTRRSLWVVSTSFMILVLPVIFETEKAQMEQQQLQQQRQILLGPNAAVSGGMQGGLGGMPLPPGMQPQPR
;
A
#
# COMPACT_ATOMS: atom_id res chain seq x y z
N MET A 1 -76.92 1.91 52.96
CA MET A 1 -76.18 0.93 52.11
C MET A 1 -76.02 1.35 50.65
N ARG A 2 -77.03 1.94 50.00
CA ARG A 2 -76.96 2.32 48.55
C ARG A 2 -75.89 3.37 48.19
N SER A 3 -75.60 4.31 49.09
CA SER A 3 -74.59 5.36 48.84
C SER A 3 -73.15 4.81 48.72
N ARG A 4 -72.80 3.75 49.46
CA ARG A 4 -71.47 3.12 49.36
C ARG A 4 -71.30 2.32 48.07
N LEU A 5 -72.41 1.77 47.55
CA LEU A 5 -72.41 1.04 46.29
C LEU A 5 -72.22 1.99 45.10
N SER A 6 -72.89 3.15 45.15
CA SER A 6 -72.74 4.17 44.12
C SER A 6 -71.34 4.77 44.10
N ALA A 7 -70.73 5.01 45.26
CA ALA A 7 -69.35 5.50 45.34
C ALA A 7 -68.34 4.47 44.81
N LYS A 8 -68.57 3.18 45.06
CA LYS A 8 -67.70 2.12 44.56
C LYS A 8 -67.83 1.92 43.05
N ILE A 9 -69.04 2.03 42.51
CA ILE A 9 -69.29 1.99 41.06
C ILE A 9 -68.69 3.22 40.36
N MET A 10 -68.81 4.43 40.94
CA MET A 10 -68.20 5.63 40.38
C MET A 10 -66.67 5.56 40.41
N ALA A 11 -66.07 5.03 41.48
CA ALA A 11 -64.63 4.81 41.56
C ALA A 11 -64.13 3.77 40.54
N GLU A 12 -64.88 2.67 40.34
CA GLU A 12 -64.54 1.67 39.31
C GLU A 12 -64.69 2.23 37.89
N ILE A 13 -65.71 3.06 37.65
CA ILE A 13 -65.91 3.74 36.36
C ILE A 13 -64.82 4.80 36.13
N GLU A 14 -64.33 5.46 37.17
CA GLU A 14 -63.25 6.45 37.09
C GLU A 14 -61.87 5.78 36.95
N GLU A 15 -61.68 4.57 37.47
CA GLU A 15 -60.51 3.73 37.20
C GLU A 15 -60.49 3.24 35.74
N ILE A 16 -61.66 2.89 35.18
CA ILE A 16 -61.81 2.52 33.75
C ILE A 16 -61.73 3.74 32.82
N ARG A 17 -62.11 4.94 33.30
CA ARG A 17 -62.04 6.21 32.55
C ARG A 17 -60.77 7.02 32.87
N ARG A 18 -59.76 6.41 33.49
CA ARG A 18 -58.41 6.99 33.44
C ARG A 18 -58.03 6.97 31.96
N PRO A 19 -57.88 8.12 31.31
CA PRO A 19 -57.53 8.14 29.90
C PRO A 19 -56.18 7.43 29.76
N GLU A 20 -56.06 6.61 28.73
CA GLU A 20 -54.79 6.11 28.21
C GLU A 20 -53.97 7.27 27.58
N ASP A 21 -54.02 8.47 28.16
CA ASP A 21 -53.34 9.71 27.75
C ASP A 21 -52.26 10.13 28.76
N GLU A 22 -51.57 9.13 29.33
CA GLU A 22 -50.14 9.26 29.57
C GLU A 22 -49.47 8.12 28.78
N LEU A 23 -49.80 8.03 27.49
CA LEU A 23 -48.73 7.76 26.54
C LEU A 23 -47.81 8.96 26.70
N ASP A 24 -46.72 8.73 27.41
CA ASP A 24 -45.52 9.53 27.29
C ASP A 24 -45.32 9.71 25.78
N ASP A 25 -45.55 10.94 25.28
CA ASP A 25 -45.03 11.43 24.01
C ASP A 25 -43.50 11.45 24.15
N ASP A 26 -42.89 10.28 24.34
CA ASP A 26 -41.47 10.02 24.12
C ASP A 26 -41.29 9.62 22.64
N ASP A 27 -42.09 10.25 21.78
CA ASP A 27 -41.88 10.38 20.34
C ASP A 27 -40.85 11.49 20.03
N ASP A 28 -40.15 12.00 21.05
CA ASP A 28 -38.80 12.53 20.87
C ASP A 28 -37.82 11.33 20.79
N ILE A 29 -38.04 10.45 19.81
CA ILE A 29 -36.91 9.73 19.22
C ILE A 29 -36.09 10.84 18.57
N ASP A 30 -35.12 11.35 19.32
CA ASP A 30 -34.03 12.14 18.77
C ASP A 30 -33.51 11.33 17.57
N ASP A 31 -33.82 11.80 16.35
CA ASP A 31 -33.21 11.32 15.11
C ASP A 31 -31.66 11.46 15.16
N GLU A 32 -31.12 12.08 16.23
CA GLU A 32 -29.71 12.15 16.59
C GLU A 32 -29.15 10.90 17.32
N ASP A 33 -29.99 10.00 17.83
CA ASP A 33 -29.58 8.75 18.53
C ASP A 33 -29.75 7.48 17.68
N ILE A 34 -30.06 7.61 16.38
CA ILE A 34 -29.74 6.55 15.42
C ILE A 34 -28.24 6.61 15.19
N GLU A 35 -27.46 6.10 16.14
CA GLU A 35 -26.06 5.78 15.88
C GLU A 35 -26.04 4.95 14.59
N ASP A 36 -25.34 5.43 13.57
CA ASP A 36 -25.17 4.73 12.29
C ASP A 36 -24.60 3.34 12.59
N GLU A 37 -25.48 2.34 12.78
CA GLU A 37 -25.09 0.98 13.10
C GLU A 37 -24.02 0.58 12.10
N SER A 38 -22.81 0.35 12.61
CA SER A 38 -21.68 0.09 11.77
C SER A 38 -22.00 -1.14 10.92
N LEU A 39 -21.64 -1.13 9.64
CA LEU A 39 -21.77 -2.34 8.81
C LEU A 39 -21.10 -3.55 9.49
N PHE A 40 -20.10 -3.31 10.35
CA PHE A 40 -19.49 -4.33 11.19
C PHE A 40 -20.42 -4.84 12.31
N GLU A 41 -21.15 -3.97 13.00
CA GLU A 41 -22.13 -4.36 14.03
C GLU A 41 -23.26 -5.17 13.43
N ARG A 42 -23.75 -4.78 12.24
CA ARG A 42 -24.71 -5.58 11.48
C ARG A 42 -24.13 -6.92 11.04
N LEU A 43 -22.88 -6.95 10.58
CA LEU A 43 -22.21 -8.19 10.19
C LEU A 43 -21.99 -9.12 11.39
N VAL A 44 -21.65 -8.55 12.55
CA VAL A 44 -21.48 -9.27 13.82
C VAL A 44 -22.80 -9.82 14.30
N GLY A 45 -23.88 -9.02 14.32
CA GLY A 45 -25.23 -9.46 14.67
C GLY A 45 -25.75 -10.54 13.71
N LEU A 46 -25.47 -10.43 12.42
CA LEU A 46 -25.76 -11.50 11.47
C LEU A 46 -24.93 -12.76 11.77
N SER A 47 -23.65 -12.59 12.14
CA SER A 47 -22.78 -13.69 12.57
C SER A 47 -23.36 -14.41 13.80
N GLU A 48 -24.08 -13.69 14.68
CA GLU A 48 -24.71 -14.22 15.89
C GLU A 48 -25.79 -15.26 15.61
N MET A 49 -26.42 -15.23 14.43
CA MET A 49 -27.41 -16.23 14.01
C MET A 49 -26.80 -17.54 13.48
N PHE A 50 -25.48 -17.59 13.23
CA PHE A 50 -24.81 -18.79 12.71
C PHE A 50 -24.24 -19.69 13.82
N PRO A 51 -24.23 -21.03 13.61
CA PRO A 51 -23.71 -21.99 14.58
C PRO A 51 -22.18 -21.88 14.77
N ASP A 52 -21.69 -22.24 15.96
CA ASP A 52 -20.28 -22.12 16.37
C ASP A 52 -19.29 -22.76 15.39
N SER A 53 -19.68 -23.85 14.74
CA SER A 53 -18.87 -24.55 13.74
C SER A 53 -18.50 -23.64 12.55
N MET A 54 -19.40 -22.75 12.12
CA MET A 54 -19.12 -21.79 11.04
C MET A 54 -18.18 -20.67 11.51
N ARG A 55 -18.38 -20.13 12.73
CA ARG A 55 -17.49 -19.10 13.29
C ARG A 55 -16.09 -19.63 13.57
N SER A 56 -15.97 -20.88 14.04
CA SER A 56 -14.69 -21.56 14.20
C SER A 56 -13.99 -21.81 12.86
N GLY A 57 -14.74 -22.18 11.82
CA GLY A 57 -14.20 -22.29 10.46
C GLY A 57 -13.68 -20.96 9.90
N VAL A 58 -14.46 -19.89 10.01
CA VAL A 58 -14.07 -18.54 9.55
C VAL A 58 -12.86 -18.00 10.32
N SER A 59 -12.85 -18.16 11.65
CA SER A 59 -11.70 -17.76 12.46
C SER A 59 -10.45 -18.61 12.17
N GLY A 60 -10.61 -19.90 11.86
CA GLY A 60 -9.54 -20.77 11.38
C GLY A 60 -8.95 -20.31 10.04
N VAL A 61 -9.80 -19.99 9.06
CA VAL A 61 -9.36 -19.46 7.74
C VAL A 61 -8.71 -18.09 7.89
N THR A 62 -9.26 -17.23 8.73
CA THR A 62 -8.70 -15.90 9.02
C THR A 62 -7.35 -16.03 9.70
N SER A 63 -7.23 -16.91 10.70
CA SER A 63 -5.97 -17.18 11.39
C SER A 63 -4.92 -17.79 10.45
N LEU A 64 -5.32 -18.72 9.59
CA LEU A 64 -4.45 -19.30 8.55
C LEU A 64 -3.97 -18.22 7.58
N SER A 65 -4.86 -17.31 7.17
CA SER A 65 -4.54 -16.21 6.25
C SER A 65 -3.56 -15.21 6.89
N VAL A 66 -3.82 -14.82 8.13
CA VAL A 66 -2.94 -13.92 8.89
C VAL A 66 -1.58 -14.59 9.15
N SER A 67 -1.58 -15.87 9.53
CA SER A 67 -0.36 -16.65 9.77
C SER A 67 0.45 -16.85 8.49
N GLY A 68 -0.23 -17.14 7.37
CA GLY A 68 0.38 -17.28 6.06
C GLY A 68 1.00 -15.97 5.57
N THR A 69 0.28 -14.85 5.73
CA THR A 69 0.80 -13.51 5.40
C THR A 69 2.01 -13.16 6.25
N LYS A 70 1.94 -13.42 7.56
CA LYS A 70 3.06 -13.17 8.48
C LYS A 70 4.28 -14.05 8.15
N TRP A 71 4.06 -15.32 7.82
CA TRP A 71 5.12 -16.23 7.39
C TRP A 71 5.75 -15.77 6.08
N LEU A 72 4.94 -15.44 5.06
CA LEU A 72 5.42 -14.98 3.77
C LEU A 72 6.19 -13.65 3.90
N TYR A 73 5.71 -12.73 4.72
CA TYR A 73 6.39 -11.46 4.99
C TYR A 73 7.77 -11.70 5.64
N GLN A 74 7.83 -12.56 6.66
CA GLN A 74 9.08 -12.88 7.34
C GLN A 74 10.04 -13.68 6.44
N PHE A 75 9.52 -14.60 5.63
CA PHE A 75 10.27 -15.34 4.63
C PHE A 75 10.85 -14.42 3.57
N THR A 76 10.02 -13.54 2.99
CA THR A 76 10.44 -12.56 1.98
C THR A 76 11.51 -11.64 2.54
N ARG A 77 11.34 -11.12 3.76
CA ARG A 77 12.34 -10.24 4.37
C ARG A 77 13.69 -10.92 4.58
N ARG A 78 13.68 -12.16 5.07
CA ARG A 78 14.90 -12.96 5.26
C ARG A 78 15.55 -13.34 3.94
N SER A 79 14.74 -13.83 2.99
CA SER A 79 15.18 -14.21 1.65
C SER A 79 15.75 -13.00 0.91
N LEU A 80 15.06 -11.86 0.93
CA LEU A 80 15.52 -10.63 0.29
C LEU A 80 16.85 -10.16 0.89
N TRP A 81 17.01 -10.24 2.20
CA TRP A 81 18.28 -9.91 2.85
C TRP A 81 19.42 -10.84 2.41
N VAL A 82 19.19 -12.15 2.41
CA VAL A 82 20.18 -13.15 1.99
C VAL A 82 20.50 -13.01 0.50
N VAL A 83 19.50 -12.88 -0.36
CA VAL A 83 19.68 -12.71 -1.81
C VAL A 83 20.39 -11.39 -2.11
N SER A 84 19.98 -10.29 -1.48
CA SER A 84 20.61 -8.97 -1.66
C SER A 84 22.08 -9.00 -1.26
N THR A 85 22.40 -9.54 -0.07
CA THR A 85 23.79 -9.64 0.40
C THR A 85 24.62 -10.62 -0.45
N SER A 86 24.04 -11.76 -0.83
CA SER A 86 24.71 -12.74 -1.70
C SER A 86 25.01 -12.13 -3.07
N PHE A 87 24.04 -11.43 -3.67
CA PHE A 87 24.23 -10.73 -4.93
C PHE A 87 25.35 -9.69 -4.81
N MET A 88 25.33 -8.87 -3.76
CA MET A 88 26.35 -7.84 -3.54
C MET A 88 27.78 -8.42 -3.47
N ILE A 89 27.95 -9.57 -2.80
CA ILE A 89 29.25 -10.25 -2.70
C ILE A 89 29.72 -10.80 -4.06
N LEU A 90 28.79 -11.31 -4.87
CA LEU A 90 29.10 -11.88 -6.19
C LEU A 90 29.34 -10.81 -7.27
N VAL A 91 28.71 -9.64 -7.17
CA VAL A 91 28.88 -8.55 -8.14
C VAL A 91 30.29 -7.99 -8.11
N LEU A 92 30.93 -7.93 -6.94
CA LEU A 92 32.27 -7.38 -6.79
C LEU A 92 33.31 -8.06 -7.71
N PRO A 93 33.52 -9.40 -7.67
CA PRO A 93 34.45 -10.06 -8.58
C PRO A 93 34.05 -9.95 -10.06
N VAL A 94 32.73 -9.96 -10.37
CA VAL A 94 32.23 -9.81 -11.75
C VAL A 94 32.59 -8.44 -12.31
N ILE A 95 32.44 -7.36 -11.52
CA ILE A 95 32.84 -6.02 -11.95
C ILE A 95 34.34 -5.98 -12.21
N PHE A 96 35.18 -6.51 -11.31
CA PHE A 96 36.63 -6.53 -11.52
C PHE A 96 37.05 -7.28 -12.79
N GLU A 97 36.42 -8.41 -13.08
CA GLU A 97 36.69 -9.16 -14.30
C GLU A 97 36.28 -8.34 -15.54
N THR A 98 35.12 -7.68 -15.51
CA THR A 98 34.66 -6.83 -16.62
C THR A 98 35.52 -5.57 -16.82
N GLU A 99 35.96 -4.92 -15.74
CA GLU A 99 36.84 -3.75 -15.81
C GLU A 99 38.22 -4.11 -16.35
N LYS A 100 38.78 -5.24 -15.91
CA LYS A 100 40.05 -5.77 -16.45
C LYS A 100 39.94 -6.07 -17.94
N ALA A 101 38.86 -6.74 -18.36
CA ALA A 101 38.61 -7.02 -19.76
C ALA A 101 38.45 -5.74 -20.59
N GLN A 102 37.80 -4.71 -20.03
CA GLN A 102 37.69 -3.41 -20.70
C GLN A 102 39.01 -2.64 -20.77
N MET A 103 39.85 -2.70 -19.73
CA MET A 103 41.16 -2.03 -19.74
C MET A 103 42.09 -2.60 -20.82
N GLU A 104 42.11 -3.91 -21.03
CA GLU A 104 42.92 -4.51 -22.11
C GLU A 104 42.41 -4.09 -23.50
N GLN A 105 41.09 -4.09 -23.69
CA GLN A 105 40.50 -3.65 -24.96
C GLN A 105 40.76 -2.15 -25.21
N GLN A 106 40.69 -1.31 -24.18
CA GLN A 106 40.99 0.11 -24.29
C GLN A 106 42.48 0.35 -24.59
N GLN A 107 43.39 -0.39 -23.97
CA GLN A 107 44.82 -0.29 -24.28
C GLN A 107 45.14 -0.75 -25.70
N LEU A 108 44.50 -1.82 -26.20
CA LEU A 108 44.63 -2.25 -27.59
C LEU A 108 44.08 -1.21 -28.57
N GLN A 109 42.95 -0.57 -28.24
CA GLN A 109 42.39 0.51 -29.05
C GLN A 109 43.28 1.75 -29.04
N GLN A 110 43.86 2.11 -27.89
CA GLN A 110 44.83 3.21 -27.78
C GLN A 110 46.12 2.90 -28.52
N GLN A 111 46.67 1.68 -28.42
CA GLN A 111 47.82 1.25 -29.22
C GLN A 111 47.50 1.31 -30.72
N ARG A 112 46.31 0.88 -31.15
CA ARG A 112 45.89 1.02 -32.55
C ARG A 112 45.79 2.49 -32.95
N GLN A 113 45.23 3.37 -32.11
CA GLN A 113 45.14 4.81 -32.40
C GLN A 113 46.49 5.53 -32.37
N ILE A 114 47.45 5.09 -31.55
CA ILE A 114 48.81 5.63 -31.49
C ILE A 114 49.67 5.11 -32.64
N LEU A 115 49.56 3.82 -32.96
CA LEU A 115 50.31 3.20 -34.06
C LEU A 115 49.77 3.61 -35.44
N LEU A 116 48.48 3.95 -35.52
CA LEU A 116 47.86 4.51 -36.73
C LEU A 116 47.86 6.05 -36.72
N GLY A 117 48.21 6.67 -35.59
CA GLY A 117 48.14 8.11 -35.38
C GLY A 117 46.71 8.69 -35.56
N PRO A 118 46.43 9.89 -35.03
CA PRO A 118 45.22 10.66 -35.37
C PRO A 118 45.02 10.88 -36.89
N ASN A 119 46.03 10.60 -37.71
CA ASN A 119 46.00 10.75 -39.15
C ASN A 119 45.49 9.53 -39.93
N ALA A 120 45.44 8.29 -39.42
CA ALA A 120 44.93 7.19 -40.25
C ALA A 120 43.41 7.26 -40.47
N ALA A 121 42.64 7.64 -39.44
CA ALA A 121 41.20 7.81 -39.56
C ALA A 121 40.82 9.06 -40.39
N VAL A 122 41.68 10.09 -40.42
CA VAL A 122 41.53 11.25 -41.30
C VAL A 122 42.04 10.96 -42.73
N SER A 123 43.05 10.10 -42.89
CA SER A 123 43.60 9.74 -44.22
C SER A 123 42.69 8.81 -45.02
N GLY A 124 41.79 8.07 -44.37
CA GLY A 124 40.75 7.29 -45.06
C GLY A 124 39.54 8.13 -45.50
N GLY A 125 39.44 9.38 -45.05
CA GLY A 125 38.32 10.28 -45.32
C GLY A 125 38.68 11.57 -46.05
N MET A 126 39.97 11.81 -46.36
CA MET A 126 40.39 13.00 -47.10
C MET A 126 40.20 12.83 -48.60
N GLN A 127 38.95 12.55 -48.98
CA GLN A 127 38.44 12.82 -50.33
C GLN A 127 37.01 13.36 -50.21
N GLY A 128 36.84 14.52 -49.57
CA GLY A 128 35.60 15.28 -49.68
C GLY A 128 35.32 16.22 -48.52
N GLY A 129 35.54 17.52 -48.72
CA GLY A 129 34.80 18.54 -48.00
C GLY A 129 35.60 19.38 -47.02
N LEU A 130 35.87 20.60 -47.45
CA LEU A 130 36.25 21.74 -46.64
C LEU A 130 35.27 21.93 -45.46
N GLY A 131 35.76 21.99 -44.22
CA GLY A 131 34.97 22.54 -43.10
C GLY A 131 35.29 21.98 -41.71
N GLY A 132 35.96 22.79 -40.88
CA GLY A 132 35.88 22.67 -39.41
C GLY A 132 37.09 22.05 -38.71
N MET A 133 38.11 22.87 -38.40
CA MET A 133 39.01 22.55 -37.29
C MET A 133 38.29 22.72 -35.96
N PRO A 134 38.43 21.81 -34.97
CA PRO A 134 37.98 22.08 -33.61
C PRO A 134 38.92 23.09 -32.94
N LEU A 135 38.37 24.20 -32.45
CA LEU A 135 39.10 25.22 -31.68
C LEU A 135 39.60 24.63 -30.34
N PRO A 136 40.79 25.05 -29.84
CA PRO A 136 41.31 24.62 -28.55
C PRO A 136 40.45 25.16 -27.38
N PRO A 137 40.34 24.43 -26.25
CA PRO A 137 39.53 24.84 -25.11
C PRO A 137 40.25 25.93 -24.30
N GLY A 138 39.73 27.16 -24.32
CA GLY A 138 40.34 28.25 -23.55
C GLY A 138 39.63 29.61 -23.54
N MET A 139 38.44 29.77 -24.13
CA MET A 139 37.72 31.04 -24.09
C MET A 139 36.25 30.84 -23.73
N GLN A 140 35.96 30.90 -22.44
CA GLN A 140 34.61 31.14 -21.94
C GLN A 140 34.40 32.65 -21.81
N PRO A 141 33.35 33.26 -22.40
CA PRO A 141 32.98 34.64 -22.12
C PRO A 141 32.21 34.70 -20.78
N GLN A 142 32.60 35.64 -19.91
CA GLN A 142 31.89 35.93 -18.65
C GLN A 142 30.54 36.61 -18.92
N PRO A 143 29.49 36.37 -18.10
CA PRO A 143 28.21 37.05 -18.22
C PRO A 143 28.29 38.48 -17.65
N ARG A 144 27.62 39.41 -18.31
CA ARG A 144 27.16 40.68 -17.73
C ARG A 144 25.69 40.57 -17.40
#